data_AF-A0A848LCR2-F1
#
_entry.id   AF-A0A848LCR2-F1
#
_cell.length_a   1.000
_cell.length_b   1.000
_cell.length_c   1.000
_cell.angle_alpha   90.00
_cell.angle_beta   90.00
_cell.angle_gamma   90.00
#
_symmetry.space_group_name_H-M   'P 1'
#
loop_
_entity.id
_entity.type
_entity.pdbx_description
1 polymer ?
#
loop_
_entity_poly.entity_id
_entity_poly.type
_entity_poly.pdbx_seq_one_letter_code
_entity_poly.pdbx_strand_id
1 'polypeptide(L)'
;MRHAMVLGFMLVSLGASAAERWTAPYQLEDQRGRTFRVVFGGNKAPKNVESRLGIVTLVGKKGLATARLQRVEKVCTPVCDAPECHSVGVYTQEPGTKDVGEGLVALPGRIRGQMDTPAPVTPAKPPSVEQWSSREFQVPVDERTGGILLPEGVPPAAFRWTSHAQGGAQLQRQQGGVDFFTPPIQLAECQQEQQPPFTRLTCPAASLLYEKQQLLFASFDEYGVATTEWVATLQAGGQTLYLVRVGLKTQAVIGLLFHEGGRWRLLVRQADYSLIC
;
A
#
# COMPACT_ATOMS: atom_id res chain seq x y z
N MET A 1 3.39 17.05 49.32
CA MET A 1 3.78 17.77 48.08
C MET A 1 4.87 16.97 47.38
N ARG A 2 4.72 16.83 46.06
CA ARG A 2 5.72 16.58 45.00
C ARG A 2 6.28 15.17 44.79
N HIS A 3 5.86 14.65 43.63
CA HIS A 3 6.42 13.57 42.82
C HIS A 3 7.88 13.79 42.40
N ALA A 4 8.60 12.69 42.18
CA ALA A 4 9.44 12.44 41.00
C ALA A 4 9.91 10.97 41.05
N MET A 5 9.21 10.09 40.34
CA MET A 5 9.71 9.45 39.11
C MET A 5 10.97 8.60 39.30
N VAL A 6 10.74 7.36 39.75
CA VAL A 6 11.54 6.21 39.34
C VAL A 6 10.66 5.42 38.37
N LEU A 7 10.98 5.47 37.08
CA LEU A 7 10.49 4.52 36.08
C LEU A 7 11.51 4.45 34.95
N GLY A 8 12.61 3.78 35.28
CA GLY A 8 13.49 3.18 34.30
C GLY A 8 12.81 1.96 33.68
N PHE A 9 13.00 1.79 32.38
CA PHE A 9 12.99 0.52 31.65
C PHE A 9 11.97 -0.54 32.09
N MET A 10 10.82 -0.53 31.41
CA MET A 10 10.12 -1.77 31.04
C MET A 10 9.63 -1.67 29.59
N LEU A 11 10.51 -2.00 28.66
CA LEU A 11 10.14 -2.49 27.32
C LEU A 11 10.89 -3.81 27.11
N VAL A 12 10.56 -4.80 27.95
CA VAL A 12 10.85 -6.21 27.66
C VAL A 12 9.61 -7.01 28.03
N SER A 13 8.73 -7.21 27.07
CA SER A 13 7.82 -8.35 27.07
C SER A 13 7.37 -8.66 25.64
N LEU A 14 8.09 -9.59 25.02
CA LEU A 14 7.55 -10.66 24.16
C LEU A 14 6.50 -10.24 23.13
N GLY A 15 6.99 -9.60 22.08
CA GLY A 15 6.21 -9.25 20.90
C GLY A 15 7.02 -8.51 19.86
N ALA A 16 8.32 -8.81 19.72
CA ALA A 16 9.10 -8.44 18.54
C ALA A 16 8.59 -9.26 17.34
N SER A 17 7.32 -9.03 16.97
CA SER A 17 6.79 -9.49 15.71
C SER A 17 7.47 -8.67 14.63
N ALA A 18 7.82 -9.30 13.52
CA ALA A 18 8.61 -8.75 12.43
C ALA A 18 7.99 -7.55 11.67
N ALA A 19 7.00 -6.87 12.27
CA ALA A 19 6.63 -5.48 11.99
C ALA A 19 7.81 -4.49 12.07
N GLU A 20 8.92 -4.84 12.71
CA GLU A 20 10.15 -4.03 12.70
C GLU A 20 11.03 -4.22 11.45
N ARG A 21 10.81 -5.27 10.64
CA ARG A 21 11.69 -5.59 9.50
C ARG A 21 11.37 -4.77 8.25
N TRP A 22 10.09 -4.55 7.97
CA TRP A 22 9.60 -3.82 6.80
C TRP A 22 8.78 -2.61 7.21
N THR A 23 8.96 -1.52 6.49
CA THR A 23 8.23 -0.27 6.72
C THR A 23 7.49 0.15 5.47
N ALA A 24 6.34 0.81 5.63
CA ALA A 24 5.57 1.33 4.51
C ALA A 24 6.42 2.23 3.59
N PRO A 25 6.31 2.05 2.25
CA PRO A 25 7.07 2.84 1.29
C PRO A 25 6.74 4.33 1.37
N TYR A 26 7.75 5.17 1.18
CA TYR A 26 7.59 6.60 0.97
C TYR A 26 7.36 6.87 -0.51
N GLN A 27 6.40 7.75 -0.81
CA GLN A 27 6.09 8.15 -2.19
C GLN A 27 7.14 9.13 -2.71
N LEU A 28 7.36 9.10 -4.02
CA LEU A 28 8.24 10.04 -4.71
C LEU A 28 7.40 11.19 -5.27
N GLU A 29 7.84 12.42 -5.02
CA GLU A 29 7.22 13.63 -5.56
C GLU A 29 7.78 13.97 -6.95
N ASP A 30 9.09 13.87 -7.12
CA ASP A 30 9.80 14.24 -8.35
C ASP A 30 11.18 13.57 -8.39
N GLN A 31 11.76 13.50 -9.59
CA GLN A 31 13.08 12.95 -9.85
C GLN A 31 13.82 13.80 -10.89
N ARG A 32 15.08 14.13 -10.61
CA ARG A 32 15.99 14.81 -11.54
C ARG A 32 17.32 14.08 -11.60
N GLY A 33 17.50 13.31 -12.66
CA GLY A 33 18.65 12.41 -12.81
C GLY A 33 18.73 11.43 -11.64
N ARG A 34 19.80 11.53 -10.85
CA ARG A 34 20.08 10.67 -9.69
C ARG A 34 19.60 11.26 -8.35
N THR A 35 18.86 12.36 -8.39
CA THR A 35 18.28 13.03 -7.21
C THR A 35 16.76 12.89 -7.20
N PHE A 36 16.22 12.54 -6.04
CA PHE A 36 14.82 12.16 -5.84
C PHE A 36 14.23 12.95 -4.68
N ARG A 37 12.98 13.38 -4.84
CA ARG A 37 12.22 14.06 -3.79
C ARG A 37 11.22 13.07 -3.20
N VAL A 38 11.35 12.82 -1.91
CA VAL A 38 10.60 11.78 -1.19
C VAL A 38 9.66 12.45 -0.19
N VAL A 39 8.36 12.18 -0.29
CA VAL A 39 7.34 12.80 0.55
C VAL A 39 7.36 12.18 1.94
N PHE A 40 7.67 12.98 2.98
CA PHE A 40 7.62 12.51 4.36
C PHE A 40 6.24 12.61 5.01
N GLY A 41 5.38 13.46 4.45
CA GLY A 41 4.09 13.84 5.02
C GLY A 41 4.12 15.24 5.65
N GLY A 42 2.93 15.77 5.93
CA GLY A 42 2.55 16.88 6.79
C GLY A 42 3.41 18.15 6.80
N ASN A 43 2.92 19.15 7.54
CA ASN A 43 3.62 20.43 7.67
C ASN A 43 5.00 20.37 8.35
N LYS A 44 5.41 19.20 8.89
CA LYS A 44 6.69 18.98 9.56
C LYS A 44 7.26 17.62 9.21
N ALA A 45 8.57 17.57 8.98
CA ALA A 45 9.28 16.32 8.80
C ALA A 45 9.26 15.47 10.08
N PRO A 46 9.36 14.12 9.97
CA PRO A 46 9.40 13.24 11.12
C PRO A 46 10.51 13.62 12.11
N LYS A 47 10.28 13.40 13.41
CA LYS A 47 11.35 13.54 14.40
C LYS A 47 12.48 12.57 14.05
N ASN A 48 13.72 13.03 14.19
CA ASN A 48 14.93 12.24 13.93
C ASN A 48 15.05 11.74 12.48
N VAL A 49 14.64 12.55 11.50
CA VAL A 49 14.80 12.25 10.06
C VAL A 49 16.23 11.86 9.72
N GLU A 50 17.24 12.56 10.24
CA GLU A 50 18.64 12.24 9.92
C GLU A 50 19.05 10.83 10.38
N SER A 51 18.65 10.40 11.58
CA SER A 51 19.03 9.09 12.10
C SER A 51 18.16 7.94 11.57
N ARG A 52 16.89 8.20 11.26
CA ARG A 52 15.95 7.16 10.78
C ARG A 52 15.83 7.07 9.28
N LEU A 53 15.98 8.19 8.59
CA LEU A 53 15.77 8.37 7.16
C LEU A 53 16.97 9.03 6.47
N GLY A 54 18.11 9.21 7.16
CA GLY A 54 19.32 9.74 6.51
C GLY A 54 19.81 8.89 5.34
N ILE A 55 19.41 7.61 5.32
CA ILE A 55 19.66 6.68 4.23
C ILE A 55 18.34 5.98 3.86
N VAL A 56 18.09 5.87 2.57
CA VAL A 56 16.98 5.10 2.00
C VAL A 56 17.48 4.23 0.86
N THR A 57 16.69 3.22 0.51
CA THR A 57 16.81 2.46 -0.72
C THR A 57 15.77 2.98 -1.69
N LEU A 58 16.23 3.56 -2.79
CA LEU A 58 15.37 3.93 -3.92
C LEU A 58 15.06 2.69 -4.74
N VAL A 59 13.79 2.50 -5.00
CA VAL A 59 13.27 1.46 -5.87
C VAL A 59 12.81 2.12 -7.15
N GLY A 60 13.34 1.68 -8.29
CA GLY A 60 12.94 2.18 -9.61
C GLY A 60 12.76 1.06 -10.61
N LYS A 61 12.25 1.40 -11.81
CA LYS A 61 11.93 0.43 -12.87
C LYS A 61 13.13 -0.38 -13.36
N LYS A 62 14.36 0.11 -13.15
CA LYS A 62 15.61 -0.57 -13.57
C LYS A 62 16.36 -1.26 -12.42
N GLY A 63 15.97 -1.04 -11.16
CA GLY A 63 16.67 -1.65 -10.03
C GLY A 63 16.56 -0.91 -8.70
N LEU A 64 17.53 -1.17 -7.83
CA LEU A 64 17.65 -0.60 -6.49
C LEU A 64 18.96 0.18 -6.35
N ALA A 65 18.92 1.27 -5.61
CA ALA A 65 20.11 1.98 -5.21
C ALA A 65 19.95 2.57 -3.81
N THR A 66 21.04 2.54 -3.04
CA THR A 66 21.10 3.32 -1.80
C THR A 66 21.21 4.81 -2.14
N ALA A 67 20.48 5.64 -1.41
CA ALA A 67 20.53 7.09 -1.52
C ALA A 67 20.63 7.73 -0.14
N ARG A 68 21.27 8.90 -0.09
CA ARG A 68 21.47 9.67 1.14
C ARG A 68 20.67 10.94 1.12
N LEU A 69 20.08 11.25 2.25
CA LEU A 69 19.41 12.53 2.48
C LEU A 69 20.43 13.66 2.35
N GLN A 70 20.12 14.63 1.51
CA GLN A 70 20.90 15.84 1.32
C GLN A 70 20.34 16.98 2.17
N ARG A 71 19.02 17.12 2.15
CA ARG A 71 18.28 18.15 2.89
C ARG A 71 16.79 17.82 2.97
N VAL A 72 16.10 18.54 3.84
CA VAL A 72 14.65 18.52 3.95
C VAL A 72 14.12 19.86 3.44
N GLU A 73 13.08 19.82 2.63
CA GLU A 73 12.41 21.01 2.11
C GLU A 73 10.93 21.01 2.53
N LYS A 74 10.37 22.21 2.67
CA LYS A 74 8.93 22.41 2.84
C LYS A 74 8.36 22.80 1.49
N VAL A 75 7.32 22.09 1.06
CA VAL A 75 6.61 22.34 -0.19
C VAL A 75 5.21 22.79 0.17
N CYS A 76 4.80 23.96 -0.32
CA CYS A 76 3.45 24.47 -0.12
C CYS A 76 2.77 24.57 -1.48
N THR A 77 1.67 23.86 -1.63
CA THR A 77 0.81 23.94 -2.81
C THR A 77 -0.45 24.72 -2.46
N PRO A 78 -0.88 25.68 -3.29
CA PRO A 78 -2.18 26.31 -3.11
C PRO A 78 -3.25 25.25 -3.34
N VAL A 79 -3.97 24.87 -2.28
CA VAL A 79 -5.09 23.93 -2.33
C VAL A 79 -6.29 24.65 -1.74
N CYS A 80 -7.27 24.98 -2.58
CA CYS A 80 -8.42 25.80 -2.22
C CYS A 80 -8.01 27.22 -1.76
N ASP A 81 -8.50 27.69 -0.60
CA ASP A 81 -8.33 29.07 -0.09
C ASP A 81 -7.06 29.29 0.77
N ALA A 82 -6.30 28.22 1.08
CA ALA A 82 -5.08 28.31 1.90
C ALA A 82 -3.97 27.39 1.36
N PRO A 83 -2.68 27.75 1.51
CA PRO A 83 -1.60 26.86 1.12
C PRO A 83 -1.54 25.65 2.06
N GLU A 84 -1.71 24.46 1.51
CA GLU A 84 -1.40 23.21 2.21
C GLU A 84 0.07 22.91 2.00
N CYS A 85 0.80 22.59 3.07
CA CYS A 85 2.21 22.25 2.95
C CYS A 85 2.55 20.88 3.49
N HIS A 86 3.50 20.25 2.82
CA HIS A 86 4.10 18.99 3.22
C HIS A 86 5.63 19.09 3.25
N SER A 87 6.25 18.11 3.90
CA SER A 87 7.71 18.02 4.00
C SER A 87 8.25 16.96 3.04
N VAL A 88 9.35 17.27 2.38
CA VAL A 88 10.04 16.36 1.45
C VAL A 88 11.51 16.21 1.82
N GLY A 89 12.03 15.00 1.72
CA GLY A 89 13.46 14.73 1.76
C GLY A 89 14.03 14.71 0.35
N VAL A 90 15.12 15.45 0.12
CA VAL A 90 15.87 15.39 -1.13
C VAL A 90 16.99 14.37 -0.97
N TYR A 91 16.95 13.30 -1.76
CA TYR A 91 17.90 12.20 -1.72
C TYR A 91 18.71 12.12 -2.99
N THR A 92 20.00 11.85 -2.88
CA THR A 92 20.85 11.58 -4.04
C THR A 92 21.40 10.16 -3.94
N GLN A 93 21.33 9.42 -5.04
CA GLN A 93 21.89 8.07 -5.12
C GLN A 93 23.39 8.08 -4.81
N GLU A 94 23.86 7.06 -4.10
CA GLU A 94 25.28 6.92 -3.80
C GLU A 94 26.10 6.80 -5.11
N PRO A 95 27.28 7.44 -5.20
CA PRO A 95 28.19 7.26 -6.32
C PRO A 95 28.53 5.79 -6.54
N GLY A 96 28.71 5.38 -7.81
CA GLY A 96 29.06 4.00 -8.16
C GLY A 96 27.91 2.98 -8.13
N THR A 97 26.71 3.35 -7.64
CA THR A 97 25.53 2.48 -7.83
C THR A 97 24.98 2.59 -9.24
N LYS A 98 24.29 1.53 -9.71
CA LYS A 98 23.54 1.58 -10.97
C LYS A 98 22.40 2.60 -10.87
N ASP A 99 22.03 3.17 -12.00
CA ASP A 99 20.83 3.99 -12.13
C ASP A 99 19.58 3.12 -11.92
N VAL A 100 18.61 3.63 -11.17
CA VAL A 100 17.34 2.93 -10.89
C VAL A 100 16.28 3.22 -11.96
N GLY A 101 16.55 4.13 -12.91
CA GLY A 101 15.60 4.58 -13.91
C GLY A 101 14.52 5.45 -13.29
N GLU A 102 13.31 5.36 -13.82
CA GLU A 102 12.13 6.01 -13.23
C GLU A 102 11.87 5.45 -11.82
N GLY A 103 11.87 6.33 -10.83
CA GLY A 103 11.63 5.98 -9.44
C GLY A 103 10.18 5.52 -9.21
N LEU A 104 10.02 4.53 -8.36
CA LEU A 104 8.73 4.01 -7.92
C LEU A 104 8.46 4.45 -6.47
N VAL A 105 9.34 4.10 -5.54
CA VAL A 105 9.20 4.40 -4.11
C VAL A 105 10.57 4.52 -3.43
N ALA A 106 10.58 5.05 -2.20
CA ALA A 106 11.72 4.99 -1.30
C ALA A 106 11.41 4.13 -0.07
N LEU A 107 12.32 3.23 0.28
CA LEU A 107 12.23 2.38 1.46
C LEU A 107 13.29 2.82 2.50
N PRO A 108 12.94 3.02 3.78
CA PRO A 108 13.88 3.33 4.84
C PRO A 108 15.06 2.35 4.94
N GLY A 109 16.26 2.90 5.14
CA GLY A 109 17.47 2.10 5.36
C GLY A 109 18.07 1.50 4.09
N ARG A 110 19.01 0.57 4.29
CA ARG A 110 19.74 -0.11 3.23
C ARG A 110 19.17 -1.50 3.01
N ILE A 111 18.53 -1.70 1.87
CA ILE A 111 17.97 -2.98 1.45
C ILE A 111 18.85 -3.52 0.33
N ARG A 112 19.35 -4.75 0.55
CA ARG A 112 20.05 -5.52 -0.48
C ARG A 112 19.09 -6.52 -1.07
N GLY A 113 19.00 -6.52 -2.39
CA GLY A 113 18.06 -7.36 -3.11
C GLY A 113 18.13 -7.17 -4.62
N GLN A 114 17.17 -7.77 -5.30
CA GLN A 114 16.97 -7.65 -6.73
C GLN A 114 15.56 -7.20 -7.03
N MET A 115 15.42 -6.40 -8.08
CA MET A 115 14.12 -6.04 -8.65
C MET A 115 13.85 -6.91 -9.86
N ASP A 116 12.65 -7.46 -9.90
CA ASP A 116 12.14 -8.18 -11.06
C ASP A 116 10.87 -7.49 -11.56
N THR A 117 10.70 -7.51 -12.88
CA THR A 117 9.45 -7.07 -13.49
C THR A 117 8.33 -8.02 -13.06
N PRO A 118 7.10 -7.51 -12.87
CA PRO A 118 5.93 -8.35 -12.65
C PRO A 118 5.80 -9.44 -13.73
N ALA A 119 5.15 -10.55 -13.39
CA ALA A 119 4.80 -11.57 -14.38
C ALA A 119 3.95 -10.95 -15.51
N PRO A 120 3.99 -11.46 -16.74
CA PRO A 120 3.13 -10.95 -17.79
C PRO A 120 1.65 -11.15 -17.42
N VAL A 121 0.84 -10.13 -17.72
CA VAL A 121 -0.61 -10.17 -17.50
C VAL A 121 -1.23 -11.02 -18.62
N THR A 122 -2.02 -12.03 -18.26
CA THR A 122 -2.85 -12.73 -19.23
C THR A 122 -3.99 -11.80 -19.68
N PRO A 123 -4.42 -11.84 -20.95
CA PRO A 123 -5.52 -11.01 -21.44
C PRO A 123 -6.75 -11.09 -20.53
N ALA A 124 -7.38 -9.93 -20.33
CA ALA A 124 -8.55 -9.82 -19.49
C ALA A 124 -9.71 -10.64 -20.07
N LYS A 125 -10.41 -11.38 -19.21
CA LYS A 125 -11.59 -12.17 -19.58
C LYS A 125 -12.74 -11.90 -18.63
N PRO A 126 -14.00 -12.10 -19.06
CA PRO A 126 -15.13 -12.08 -18.15
C PRO A 126 -14.93 -13.12 -17.02
N PRO A 127 -15.18 -12.76 -15.75
CA PRO A 127 -15.16 -13.69 -14.63
C PRO A 127 -16.28 -14.73 -14.74
N SER A 128 -16.03 -15.96 -14.26
CA SER A 128 -17.05 -17.02 -14.19
C SER A 128 -17.94 -16.85 -12.96
N VAL A 129 -19.25 -16.69 -13.13
CA VAL A 129 -20.19 -16.62 -12.00
C VAL A 129 -20.08 -17.85 -11.09
N GLU A 130 -19.94 -19.05 -11.67
CA GLU A 130 -19.81 -20.30 -10.91
C GLU A 130 -18.58 -20.29 -10.01
N GLN A 131 -17.44 -19.81 -10.52
CA GLN A 131 -16.21 -19.70 -9.75
C GLN A 131 -16.36 -18.68 -8.62
N TRP A 132 -16.84 -17.48 -8.93
CA TRP A 132 -16.84 -16.35 -8.00
C TRP A 132 -18.00 -16.40 -6.98
N SER A 133 -18.98 -17.27 -7.20
CA SER A 133 -20.02 -17.62 -6.22
C SER A 133 -19.68 -18.85 -5.37
N SER A 134 -18.51 -19.46 -5.55
CA SER A 134 -18.08 -20.60 -4.72
C SER A 134 -17.79 -20.16 -3.28
N ARG A 135 -17.94 -21.07 -2.31
CA ARG A 135 -17.79 -20.78 -0.86
C ARG A 135 -16.44 -20.13 -0.54
N GLU A 136 -15.40 -20.49 -1.27
CA GLU A 136 -14.03 -20.01 -1.11
C GLU A 136 -13.93 -18.49 -1.35
N PHE A 137 -14.68 -17.96 -2.33
CA PHE A 137 -14.73 -16.51 -2.65
C PHE A 137 -15.74 -15.74 -1.79
N GLN A 138 -16.51 -16.43 -0.94
CA GLN A 138 -17.47 -15.81 -0.01
C GLN A 138 -16.90 -15.60 1.40
N VAL A 139 -15.66 -16.01 1.67
CA VAL A 139 -15.04 -15.85 2.99
C VAL A 139 -14.73 -14.36 3.22
N PRO A 140 -15.31 -13.72 4.26
CA PRO A 140 -15.05 -12.33 4.57
C PRO A 140 -13.58 -12.14 4.91
N VAL A 141 -12.91 -11.24 4.20
CA VAL A 141 -11.51 -10.93 4.46
C VAL A 141 -11.40 -9.82 5.49
N ASP A 142 -10.59 -10.09 6.51
CA ASP A 142 -10.28 -9.15 7.57
C ASP A 142 -9.25 -8.13 7.07
N GLU A 143 -9.69 -6.89 6.77
CA GLU A 143 -8.81 -5.76 6.43
C GLU A 143 -8.00 -5.23 7.64
N ARG A 144 -7.77 -6.01 8.70
CA ARG A 144 -6.76 -5.74 9.75
C ARG A 144 -5.31 -5.76 9.23
N THR A 145 -5.08 -5.41 7.97
CA THR A 145 -3.78 -4.91 7.52
C THR A 145 -3.39 -3.71 8.39
N GLY A 146 -2.45 -3.96 9.30
CA GLY A 146 -2.19 -3.14 10.49
C GLY A 146 -1.62 -1.76 10.20
N GLY A 147 -2.50 -0.84 9.81
CA GLY A 147 -2.18 0.56 9.55
C GLY A 147 -3.41 1.45 9.43
N ILE A 148 -4.59 0.89 9.14
CA ILE A 148 -5.85 1.63 9.29
C ILE A 148 -6.21 1.57 10.78
N LEU A 149 -5.92 2.65 11.50
CA LEU A 149 -6.46 2.88 12.83
C LEU A 149 -7.97 3.08 12.67
N LEU A 150 -8.72 1.98 12.74
CA LEU A 150 -10.16 2.05 12.92
C LEU A 150 -10.43 2.66 14.31
N PRO A 151 -11.44 3.54 14.46
CA PRO A 151 -11.86 4.00 15.77
C PRO A 151 -12.14 2.80 16.69
N GLU A 152 -11.81 2.93 17.97
CA GLU A 152 -12.01 1.87 18.95
C GLU A 152 -13.47 1.38 18.91
N GLY A 153 -13.66 0.06 18.78
CA GLY A 153 -14.99 -0.56 18.66
C GLY A 153 -15.53 -0.69 17.23
N VAL A 154 -14.85 -0.18 16.19
CA VAL A 154 -15.27 -0.34 14.80
C VAL A 154 -14.67 -1.62 14.19
N PRO A 155 -15.50 -2.61 13.80
CA PRO A 155 -15.01 -3.81 13.13
C PRO A 155 -14.51 -3.49 11.72
N PRO A 156 -13.50 -4.23 11.22
CA PRO A 156 -12.99 -4.08 9.86
C PRO A 156 -14.10 -4.35 8.84
N ALA A 157 -14.01 -3.67 7.69
CA ALA A 157 -14.86 -4.00 6.56
C ALA A 157 -14.46 -5.38 6.05
N ALA A 158 -15.47 -6.15 5.66
CA ALA A 158 -15.30 -7.42 4.98
C ALA A 158 -16.06 -7.37 3.66
N PHE A 159 -15.51 -7.99 2.63
CA PHE A 159 -16.13 -8.07 1.32
C PHE A 159 -16.37 -9.53 0.95
N ARG A 160 -17.55 -9.82 0.42
CA ARG A 160 -17.92 -11.16 -0.04
C ARG A 160 -18.70 -11.09 -1.34
N TRP A 161 -18.45 -12.04 -2.23
CA TRP A 161 -19.33 -12.25 -3.38
C TRP A 161 -20.59 -12.98 -2.95
N THR A 162 -21.73 -12.55 -3.45
CA THR A 162 -23.02 -13.22 -3.21
C THR A 162 -23.72 -13.47 -4.53
N SER A 163 -24.13 -14.71 -4.76
CA SER A 163 -24.98 -15.05 -5.89
C SER A 163 -26.40 -14.52 -5.68
N HIS A 164 -27.06 -14.05 -6.74
CA HIS A 164 -28.48 -13.73 -6.70
C HIS A 164 -29.28 -14.64 -7.65
N ALA A 165 -30.59 -14.70 -7.45
CA ALA A 165 -31.50 -15.66 -8.11
C ALA A 165 -31.51 -15.61 -9.65
N GLN A 166 -31.01 -14.54 -10.25
CA GLN A 166 -30.96 -14.34 -11.71
C GLN A 166 -29.65 -14.85 -12.35
N GLY A 167 -28.82 -15.58 -11.60
CA GLY A 167 -27.59 -16.17 -12.14
C GLY A 167 -26.41 -15.21 -12.26
N GLY A 168 -26.41 -14.11 -11.49
CA GLY A 168 -25.26 -13.23 -11.36
C GLY A 168 -24.68 -13.24 -9.94
N ALA A 169 -23.59 -12.50 -9.75
CA ALA A 169 -22.96 -12.32 -8.45
C ALA A 169 -22.67 -10.84 -8.20
N GLN A 170 -22.83 -10.41 -6.96
CA GLN A 170 -22.55 -9.05 -6.53
C GLN A 170 -21.60 -9.03 -5.33
N LEU A 171 -20.71 -8.05 -5.27
CA LEU A 171 -19.85 -7.84 -4.13
C LEU A 171 -20.62 -7.08 -3.03
N GLN A 172 -20.72 -7.68 -1.85
CA GLN A 172 -21.32 -7.07 -0.67
C GLN A 172 -20.24 -6.66 0.32
N ARG A 173 -20.37 -5.44 0.86
CA ARG A 173 -19.58 -4.95 1.98
C ARG A 173 -20.33 -5.19 3.29
N GLN A 174 -19.67 -5.85 4.23
CA GLN A 174 -20.16 -6.04 5.60
C GLN A 174 -19.27 -5.26 6.57
N GLN A 175 -19.88 -4.62 7.57
CA GLN A 175 -19.16 -4.02 8.68
C GLN A 175 -19.84 -4.45 9.97
N GLY A 176 -19.14 -5.21 10.82
CA GLY A 176 -19.71 -5.69 12.08
C GLY A 176 -20.88 -6.65 11.93
N GLY A 177 -20.92 -7.40 10.81
CA GLY A 177 -22.01 -8.33 10.50
C GLY A 177 -23.27 -7.66 9.93
N VAL A 178 -23.27 -6.34 9.75
CA VAL A 178 -24.35 -5.60 9.08
C VAL A 178 -23.92 -5.26 7.66
N ASP A 179 -24.79 -5.55 6.69
CA ASP A 179 -24.59 -5.15 5.29
C ASP A 179 -24.66 -3.62 5.20
N PHE A 180 -23.61 -3.00 4.65
CA PHE A 180 -23.56 -1.54 4.50
C PHE A 180 -24.06 -1.14 3.11
N PHE A 181 -24.74 0.01 3.01
CA PHE A 181 -25.29 0.53 1.76
C PHE A 181 -24.18 1.16 0.89
N THR A 182 -23.33 0.31 0.31
CA THR A 182 -22.53 0.65 -0.88
C THR A 182 -23.22 0.07 -2.10
N PRO A 183 -23.31 0.79 -3.24
CA PRO A 183 -23.88 0.24 -4.47
C PRO A 183 -23.22 -1.11 -4.80
N PRO A 184 -23.99 -2.18 -4.99
CA PRO A 184 -23.42 -3.51 -5.20
C PRO A 184 -22.68 -3.55 -6.54
N ILE A 185 -21.41 -3.96 -6.52
CA ILE A 185 -20.62 -4.15 -7.74
C ILE A 185 -21.03 -5.45 -8.40
N GLN A 186 -21.50 -5.37 -9.64
CA GLN A 186 -21.92 -6.53 -10.41
C GLN A 186 -20.72 -7.23 -11.03
N LEU A 187 -20.59 -8.54 -10.82
CA LEU A 187 -19.49 -9.34 -11.36
C LEU A 187 -19.44 -9.28 -12.89
N ALA A 188 -20.60 -9.15 -13.55
CA ALA A 188 -20.72 -9.10 -15.01
C ALA A 188 -20.06 -7.86 -15.64
N GLU A 189 -19.86 -6.81 -14.84
CA GLU A 189 -19.20 -5.56 -15.27
C GLU A 189 -17.68 -5.62 -15.09
N CYS A 190 -17.18 -6.67 -14.43
CA CYS A 190 -15.78 -6.79 -14.11
C CYS A 190 -15.00 -7.57 -15.18
N GLN A 191 -13.70 -7.32 -15.23
CA GLN A 191 -12.72 -8.06 -16.01
C GLN A 191 -11.75 -8.76 -15.07
N GLN A 192 -11.49 -10.03 -15.35
CA GLN A 192 -10.52 -10.84 -14.63
C GLN A 192 -9.20 -10.88 -15.40
N GLU A 193 -8.12 -10.50 -14.72
CA GLU A 193 -6.76 -10.58 -15.22
C GLU A 193 -5.95 -11.51 -14.32
N GLN A 194 -5.15 -12.39 -14.91
CA GLN A 194 -4.25 -13.27 -14.15
C GLN A 194 -2.81 -12.80 -14.34
N GLN A 195 -2.12 -12.66 -13.23
CA GLN A 195 -0.73 -12.27 -13.17
C GLN A 195 -0.09 -13.04 -12.00
N PRO A 196 0.30 -14.32 -12.21
CA PRO A 196 0.68 -15.21 -11.11
C PRO A 196 1.75 -14.60 -10.19
N PRO A 197 1.57 -14.63 -8.85
CA PRO A 197 0.58 -15.44 -8.11
C PRO A 197 -0.81 -14.81 -7.97
N PHE A 198 -1.01 -13.60 -8.50
CA PHE A 198 -2.21 -12.82 -8.26
C PHE A 198 -3.27 -13.01 -9.35
N THR A 199 -4.51 -12.83 -8.95
CA THR A 199 -5.65 -12.58 -9.84
C THR A 199 -6.22 -11.22 -9.50
N ARG A 200 -6.34 -10.36 -10.49
CA ARG A 200 -6.95 -9.03 -10.35
C ARG A 200 -8.34 -9.07 -10.95
N LEU A 201 -9.30 -8.49 -10.24
CA LEU A 201 -10.63 -8.24 -10.76
C LEU A 201 -10.82 -6.72 -10.85
N THR A 202 -10.95 -6.21 -12.07
CA THR A 202 -11.13 -4.79 -12.35
C THR A 202 -12.59 -4.55 -12.73
N CYS A 203 -13.29 -3.76 -11.94
CA CYS A 203 -14.69 -3.38 -12.12
C CYS A 203 -14.77 -1.85 -12.33
N PRO A 204 -15.91 -1.29 -12.80
CA PRO A 204 -16.00 0.15 -13.06
C PRO A 204 -15.63 1.04 -11.86
N ALA A 205 -16.03 0.64 -10.64
CA ALA A 205 -15.82 1.41 -9.41
C ALA A 205 -14.83 0.75 -8.42
N ALA A 206 -14.19 -0.35 -8.81
CA ALA A 206 -13.32 -1.09 -7.89
C ALA A 206 -12.23 -1.89 -8.59
N SER A 207 -11.13 -2.12 -7.87
CA SER A 207 -10.09 -3.05 -8.24
C SER A 207 -9.80 -3.95 -7.05
N LEU A 208 -9.86 -5.26 -7.26
CA LEU A 208 -9.71 -6.26 -6.21
C LEU A 208 -8.51 -7.16 -6.52
N LEU A 209 -7.64 -7.38 -5.54
CA LEU A 209 -6.47 -8.25 -5.66
C LEU A 209 -6.70 -9.55 -4.89
N TYR A 210 -6.50 -10.68 -5.55
CA TYR A 210 -6.61 -12.01 -4.97
C TYR A 210 -5.29 -12.76 -5.08
N GLU A 211 -5.00 -13.60 -4.09
CA GLU A 211 -4.11 -14.75 -4.26
C GLU A 211 -4.96 -16.01 -4.16
N LYS A 212 -4.91 -16.84 -5.21
CA LYS A 212 -5.81 -18.00 -5.37
C LYS A 212 -7.29 -17.57 -5.24
N GLN A 213 -7.97 -17.92 -4.15
CA GLN A 213 -9.37 -17.56 -3.87
C GLN A 213 -9.52 -16.57 -2.71
N GLN A 214 -8.42 -16.11 -2.13
CA GLN A 214 -8.44 -15.19 -0.99
C GLN A 214 -8.31 -13.75 -1.49
N LEU A 215 -9.31 -12.90 -1.19
CA LEU A 215 -9.18 -11.45 -1.36
C LEU A 215 -8.04 -10.97 -0.47
N LEU A 216 -7.09 -10.24 -1.04
CA LEU A 216 -6.00 -9.63 -0.29
C LEU A 216 -6.30 -8.18 0.02
N PHE A 217 -6.86 -7.46 -0.94
CA PHE A 217 -7.14 -6.03 -0.83
C PHE A 217 -8.19 -5.59 -1.85
N ALA A 218 -9.04 -4.65 -1.44
CA ALA A 218 -10.03 -4.01 -2.28
C ALA A 218 -9.76 -2.50 -2.35
N SER A 219 -9.69 -1.98 -3.57
CA SER A 219 -9.56 -0.56 -3.88
C SER A 219 -10.85 -0.06 -4.51
N PHE A 220 -11.44 1.00 -3.96
CA PHE A 220 -12.66 1.62 -4.48
C PHE A 220 -12.36 3.00 -5.03
N ASP A 221 -13.18 3.46 -5.98
CA ASP A 221 -13.04 4.74 -6.66
C ASP A 221 -13.64 5.93 -5.86
N GLU A 222 -14.13 5.68 -4.65
CA GLU A 222 -14.61 6.70 -3.73
C GLU A 222 -13.46 7.69 -3.42
N TYR A 223 -13.36 8.74 -4.24
CA TYR A 223 -12.45 9.89 -4.21
C TYR A 223 -11.06 9.72 -4.89
N GLY A 224 -10.82 8.65 -5.68
CA GLY A 224 -9.51 8.36 -6.27
C GLY A 224 -9.54 7.37 -7.43
N VAL A 225 -8.37 6.88 -7.88
CA VAL A 225 -8.27 5.86 -8.92
C VAL A 225 -8.29 4.48 -8.28
N ALA A 226 -9.36 3.72 -8.48
CA ALA A 226 -9.43 2.32 -8.06
C ALA A 226 -8.37 1.50 -8.80
N THR A 227 -7.37 0.99 -8.07
CA THR A 227 -6.30 0.20 -8.67
C THR A 227 -5.69 -0.76 -7.66
N THR A 228 -5.26 -1.91 -8.15
CA THR A 228 -4.49 -2.93 -7.44
C THR A 228 -3.34 -3.45 -8.30
N GLU A 229 -2.80 -2.60 -9.16
CA GLU A 229 -1.75 -2.95 -10.12
C GLU A 229 -0.47 -3.44 -9.42
N TRP A 230 0.01 -4.63 -9.80
CA TRP A 230 1.33 -5.10 -9.39
C TRP A 230 2.39 -4.39 -10.22
N VAL A 231 3.15 -3.52 -9.58
CA VAL A 231 4.12 -2.61 -10.22
C VAL A 231 5.49 -3.26 -10.34
N ALA A 232 5.94 -3.96 -9.29
CA ALA A 232 7.26 -4.59 -9.29
C ALA A 232 7.42 -5.65 -8.20
N THR A 233 8.47 -6.46 -8.32
CA THR A 233 8.84 -7.49 -7.33
C THR A 233 10.19 -7.17 -6.75
N LEU A 234 10.31 -7.25 -5.43
CA LEU A 234 11.56 -7.09 -4.70
C LEU A 234 11.92 -8.40 -4.01
N GLN A 235 13.03 -9.00 -4.42
CA GLN A 235 13.64 -10.15 -3.75
C GLN A 235 14.68 -9.64 -2.74
N ALA A 236 14.39 -9.71 -1.45
CA ALA A 236 15.28 -9.18 -0.41
C ALA A 236 15.28 -10.04 0.85
N GLY A 237 16.48 -10.40 1.33
CA GLY A 237 16.64 -11.15 2.58
C GLY A 237 15.89 -12.48 2.63
N GLY A 238 15.83 -13.19 1.50
CA GLY A 238 15.13 -14.47 1.35
C GLY A 238 13.61 -14.37 1.24
N GLN A 239 13.06 -13.16 1.09
CA GLN A 239 11.62 -12.93 0.96
C GLN A 239 11.30 -12.28 -0.39
N THR A 240 10.18 -12.70 -0.97
CA THR A 240 9.54 -12.00 -2.09
C THR A 240 8.60 -10.94 -1.52
N LEU A 241 8.80 -9.69 -1.95
CA LEU A 241 7.92 -8.56 -1.64
C LEU A 241 7.35 -8.04 -2.96
N TYR A 242 6.13 -7.55 -2.93
CA TYR A 242 5.42 -7.06 -4.11
C TYR A 242 5.08 -5.60 -3.91
N LEU A 243 5.49 -4.75 -4.85
CA LEU A 243 5.03 -3.36 -4.89
C LEU A 243 3.71 -3.33 -5.65
N VAL A 244 2.66 -2.93 -4.96
CA VAL A 244 1.29 -2.89 -5.51
C VAL A 244 0.79 -1.46 -5.42
N ARG A 245 0.32 -0.92 -6.54
CA ARG A 245 -0.37 0.36 -6.58
C ARG A 245 -1.78 0.15 -6.07
N VAL A 246 -2.15 0.91 -5.06
CA VAL A 246 -3.43 0.81 -4.37
C VAL A 246 -4.14 2.15 -4.36
N GLY A 247 -5.38 2.16 -4.83
CA GLY A 247 -6.26 3.31 -4.69
C GLY A 247 -6.77 3.41 -3.25
N LEU A 248 -6.60 4.59 -2.66
CA LEU A 248 -7.11 5.03 -1.39
C LEU A 248 -8.06 6.20 -1.63
N LYS A 249 -8.82 6.57 -0.58
CA LYS A 249 -9.85 7.60 -0.66
C LYS A 249 -9.43 8.75 -1.57
N THR A 250 -8.37 9.50 -1.29
CA THR A 250 -8.02 10.70 -2.09
C THR A 250 -6.83 10.55 -3.03
N GLN A 251 -6.28 9.34 -3.22
CA GLN A 251 -5.03 9.13 -3.95
C GLN A 251 -4.77 7.67 -4.29
N ALA A 252 -3.94 7.40 -5.30
CA ALA A 252 -3.36 6.08 -5.50
C ALA A 252 -1.88 6.09 -5.08
N VAL A 253 -1.49 5.18 -4.19
CA VAL A 253 -0.12 5.07 -3.67
C VAL A 253 0.48 3.71 -3.97
N ILE A 254 1.80 3.59 -3.98
CA ILE A 254 2.46 2.28 -4.04
C ILE A 254 2.68 1.77 -2.62
N GLY A 255 2.08 0.63 -2.30
CA GLY A 255 2.25 -0.13 -1.07
C GLY A 255 3.21 -1.31 -1.22
N LEU A 256 3.61 -1.88 -0.08
CA LEU A 256 4.44 -3.08 0.01
C LEU A 256 3.62 -4.26 0.53
N LEU A 257 3.34 -5.22 -0.34
CA LEU A 257 2.63 -6.46 -0.04
C LEU A 257 3.63 -7.59 0.18
N PHE A 258 3.48 -8.34 1.28
CA PHE A 258 4.36 -9.45 1.61
C PHE A 258 3.63 -10.53 2.42
N HIS A 259 4.19 -11.74 2.40
CA HIS A 259 3.65 -12.87 3.13
C HIS A 259 4.50 -13.17 4.37
N GLU A 260 3.89 -13.12 5.55
CA GLU A 260 4.55 -13.28 6.84
C GLU A 260 3.67 -14.10 7.80
N GLY A 261 4.25 -15.11 8.44
CA GLY A 261 3.53 -15.92 9.43
C GLY A 261 2.28 -16.62 8.88
N GLY A 262 2.28 -16.98 7.59
CA GLY A 262 1.13 -17.62 6.94
C GLY A 262 0.01 -16.64 6.54
N ARG A 263 0.27 -15.33 6.55
CA ARG A 263 -0.72 -14.30 6.19
C ARG A 263 -0.11 -13.25 5.29
N TRP A 264 -0.94 -12.71 4.40
CA TRP A 264 -0.60 -11.53 3.61
C TRP A 264 -0.72 -10.26 4.43
N ARG A 265 0.22 -9.33 4.23
CA ARG A 265 0.24 -8.01 4.86
C ARG A 265 0.57 -6.96 3.82
N LEU A 266 -0.21 -5.89 3.80
CA LEU A 266 0.01 -4.71 2.97
C LEU A 266 0.39 -3.53 3.86
N LEU A 267 1.55 -2.93 3.60
CA LEU A 267 1.98 -1.69 4.21
C LEU A 267 1.82 -0.53 3.22
N VAL A 268 1.00 0.44 3.60
CA VAL A 268 0.77 1.67 2.83
C VAL A 268 1.11 2.87 3.67
N ARG A 269 1.57 3.94 3.02
CA ARG A 269 1.72 5.25 3.63
C ARG A 269 0.82 6.21 2.89
N GLN A 270 -0.24 6.64 3.54
CA GLN A 270 -1.12 7.68 3.01
C GLN A 270 -0.46 9.05 3.22
N ALA A 271 -0.75 9.99 2.33
CA ALA A 271 -0.53 11.40 2.62
C ALA A 271 -1.37 11.80 3.86
N ASP A 272 -0.73 12.48 4.79
CA ASP A 272 -1.30 13.09 6.00
C ASP A 272 -1.48 14.61 5.82
N TYR A 273 -1.63 15.06 4.57
CA TYR A 273 -1.93 16.42 4.16
C TYR A 273 -3.04 16.40 3.08
N SER A 274 -3.75 17.51 2.93
CA SER A 274 -4.88 17.61 2.00
C SER A 274 -4.41 17.51 0.54
N LEU A 275 -5.05 16.61 -0.22
CA LEU A 275 -4.77 16.38 -1.65
C LEU A 275 -5.86 16.89 -2.59
N ILE A 276 -7.03 17.21 -2.05
CA ILE A 276 -8.21 17.64 -2.80
C ILE A 276 -8.90 18.79 -2.05
N CYS A 277 -9.61 19.60 -2.81
CA CYS A 277 -10.78 20.33 -2.34
C CYS A 277 -11.98 19.35 -2.40
#